data_AF-A0A7K2QGF9-F1
#
_entry.id   AF-A0A7K2QGF9-F1
#
_cell.length_a   1.000
_cell.length_b   1.000
_cell.length_c   1.000
_cell.angle_alpha   90.00
_cell.angle_beta   90.00
_cell.angle_gamma   90.00
#
_symmetry.space_group_name_H-M   'P 1'
#
loop_
_entity.id
_entity.type
_entity.pdbx_description
1 polymer ?
#
loop_
_entity_poly.entity_id
_entity_poly.type
_entity_poly.pdbx_seq_one_letter_code
_entity_poly.pdbx_strand_id
1 'polypeptide(L)'
;PLTTEHDIFTLRRNAKSIAEAAGLDNRDQVRLATALSELGRDLLRPTAMTATFAVQERPATLRVLLRWPDNRAPSPSSLAAVTRLLPQTRYEPAPSALEPASTAITGGRIEIA
;
A
#
# COMPACT_ATOMS: atom_id res chain seq x y z
N PRO A 1 5.62 4.38 9.73
CA PRO A 1 5.13 3.06 10.20
C PRO A 1 3.64 3.19 10.54
N LEU A 2 2.87 2.12 10.38
CA LEU A 2 1.43 2.06 10.60
C LEU A 2 1.16 0.97 11.63
N THR A 3 0.69 1.37 12.81
CA THR A 3 0.49 0.51 13.98
C THR A 3 -0.86 0.73 14.65
N THR A 4 -1.49 1.87 14.41
CA THR A 4 -2.78 2.27 14.99
C THR A 4 -3.76 2.74 13.92
N GLU A 5 -5.05 2.83 14.27
CA GLU A 5 -6.05 3.42 13.38
C GLU A 5 -5.76 4.90 13.08
N HIS A 6 -5.21 5.64 14.05
CA HIS A 6 -4.78 7.02 13.87
C HIS A 6 -3.75 7.16 12.73
N ASP A 7 -2.82 6.21 12.63
CA ASP A 7 -1.83 6.18 11.54
C ASP A 7 -2.50 6.03 10.17
N ILE A 8 -3.66 5.36 10.09
CA ILE A 8 -4.40 5.21 8.84
C ILE A 8 -5.08 6.51 8.41
N PHE A 9 -5.59 7.30 9.36
CA PHE A 9 -6.10 8.64 9.05
C PHE A 9 -4.97 9.56 8.56
N THR A 10 -3.81 9.49 9.19
CA THR A 10 -2.61 10.22 8.76
C THR A 10 -2.15 9.76 7.38
N LEU A 11 -2.12 8.45 7.12
CA LEU A 11 -1.82 7.88 5.81
C LEU A 11 -2.76 8.40 4.73
N ARG A 12 -4.08 8.44 5.00
CA ARG A 12 -5.08 8.96 4.07
C ARG A 12 -4.82 10.43 3.72
N ARG A 13 -4.51 11.26 4.71
CA ARG A 13 -4.21 12.69 4.49
C ARG A 13 -2.92 12.86 3.69
N ASN A 14 -1.87 12.13 4.05
CA ASN A 14 -0.59 12.17 3.36
C ASN A 14 -0.72 11.69 1.92
N ALA A 15 -1.48 10.63 1.67
CA ALA A 15 -1.73 10.13 0.32
C ALA A 15 -2.34 11.18 -0.59
N LYS A 16 -3.34 11.94 -0.10
CA LYS A 16 -3.92 13.05 -0.88
C LYS A 16 -2.88 14.14 -1.17
N SER A 17 -2.17 14.59 -0.14
CA SER A 17 -1.20 15.68 -0.27
C SER A 17 -0.02 15.30 -1.19
N ILE A 18 0.45 14.06 -1.10
CA ILE A 18 1.53 13.55 -1.97
C ILE A 18 1.03 13.36 -3.40
N ALA A 19 -0.18 12.84 -3.59
CA ALA A 19 -0.78 12.70 -4.92
C ALA A 19 -0.99 14.07 -5.59
N GLU A 20 -1.46 15.06 -4.84
CA GLU A 20 -1.57 16.44 -5.31
C GLU A 20 -0.19 17.01 -5.71
N ALA A 21 0.83 16.85 -4.86
CA ALA A 21 2.19 17.29 -5.16
C ALA A 21 2.82 16.56 -6.36
N ALA A 22 2.41 15.32 -6.61
CA ALA A 22 2.81 14.52 -7.77
C ALA A 22 2.00 14.84 -9.04
N GLY A 23 1.03 15.76 -8.99
CA GLY A 23 0.26 16.22 -10.14
C GLY A 23 -0.95 15.36 -10.49
N LEU A 24 -1.39 14.46 -9.61
CA LEU A 24 -2.61 13.66 -9.82
C LEU A 24 -3.85 14.55 -9.67
N ASP A 25 -4.89 14.28 -10.46
CA ASP A 25 -6.16 14.98 -10.33
C ASP A 25 -6.89 14.63 -9.01
N ASN A 26 -7.91 15.41 -8.66
CA ASN A 26 -8.65 15.20 -7.41
C ASN A 26 -9.30 13.82 -7.31
N ARG A 27 -9.74 13.25 -8.44
CA ARG A 27 -10.39 11.94 -8.47
C ARG A 27 -9.37 10.85 -8.13
N ASP A 28 -8.18 10.92 -8.69
CA ASP A 28 -7.10 9.97 -8.45
C ASP A 28 -6.49 10.14 -7.05
N GLN A 29 -6.41 11.37 -6.53
CA GLN A 29 -6.09 11.62 -5.12
C GLN A 29 -7.08 10.92 -4.17
N VAL A 30 -8.39 11.03 -4.44
CA VAL A 30 -9.43 10.39 -3.62
C VAL A 30 -9.39 8.86 -3.73
N ARG A 31 -9.14 8.32 -4.94
CA ARG A 31 -8.98 6.89 -5.16
C ARG A 31 -7.79 6.33 -4.39
N LEU A 32 -6.61 6.96 -4.50
CA LEU A 32 -5.41 6.55 -3.78
C LEU A 32 -5.62 6.58 -2.27
N ALA A 33 -6.13 7.69 -1.74
CA ALA A 33 -6.38 7.83 -0.31
C ALA A 33 -7.39 6.79 0.21
N THR A 34 -8.40 6.44 -0.61
CA THR A 34 -9.38 5.40 -0.27
C THR A 34 -8.75 4.02 -0.28
N ALA A 35 -8.04 3.65 -1.34
CA ALA A 35 -7.34 2.37 -1.42
C ALA A 35 -6.39 2.15 -0.23
N LEU A 36 -5.58 3.15 0.12
CA LEU A 36 -4.65 3.06 1.24
C LEU A 36 -5.34 3.01 2.60
N SER A 37 -6.53 3.61 2.75
CA SER A 37 -7.31 3.49 3.98
C SER A 37 -7.90 2.08 4.13
N GLU A 38 -8.41 1.51 3.05
CA GLU A 38 -8.98 0.15 3.05
C GLU A 38 -7.91 -0.90 3.33
N LEU A 39 -6.80 -0.89 2.56
CA LEU A 39 -5.66 -1.79 2.82
C LEU A 39 -5.05 -1.55 4.21
N GLY A 40 -4.95 -0.29 4.60
CA GLY A 40 -4.45 0.14 5.90
C GLY A 40 -5.20 -0.53 7.05
N ARG A 41 -6.54 -0.50 7.02
CA ARG A 41 -7.41 -1.10 8.05
C ARG A 41 -7.36 -2.62 8.01
N ASP A 42 -7.46 -3.20 6.83
CA ASP A 42 -7.49 -4.65 6.63
C ASP A 42 -6.20 -5.34 7.13
N LEU A 43 -5.05 -4.69 6.88
CA LEU A 43 -3.72 -5.17 7.25
C LEU A 43 -3.21 -4.68 8.61
N LEU A 44 -3.96 -3.84 9.34
CA LEU A 44 -3.51 -3.27 10.61
C LEU A 44 -3.37 -4.34 11.69
N ARG A 45 -2.19 -4.49 12.26
CA ARG A 45 -1.87 -5.41 13.37
C ARG A 45 -0.82 -4.77 14.28
N PRO A 46 -0.55 -5.33 15.48
CA PRO A 46 0.55 -4.86 16.33
C PRO A 46 1.91 -4.84 15.62
N THR A 47 2.16 -5.80 14.73
CA THR A 47 3.35 -5.81 13.87
C THR A 47 3.23 -4.73 12.79
N ALA A 48 4.16 -3.77 12.79
CA ALA A 48 4.09 -2.58 11.95
C ALA A 48 4.08 -2.86 10.44
N MET A 49 3.28 -2.09 9.71
CA MET A 49 3.34 -1.96 8.25
C MET A 49 4.02 -0.62 7.89
N THR A 50 4.69 -0.55 6.75
CA THR A 50 5.25 0.71 6.22
C THR A 50 4.62 1.04 4.88
N ALA A 51 4.26 2.31 4.69
CA ALA A 51 3.88 2.87 3.40
C ALA A 51 5.00 3.79 2.91
N THR A 52 5.52 3.51 1.72
CA THR A 52 6.55 4.32 1.06
C THR A 52 5.96 4.92 -0.21
N PHE A 53 6.13 6.24 -0.37
CA PHE A 53 5.74 6.97 -1.57
C PHE A 53 7.01 7.31 -2.35
N ALA A 54 6.99 7.09 -3.66
CA ALA A 54 8.09 7.45 -4.54
C ALA A 54 7.53 8.06 -5.83
N VAL A 55 8.09 9.17 -6.27
CA VAL A 55 7.81 9.76 -7.58
C VAL A 55 8.92 9.35 -8.52
N GLN A 56 8.57 8.70 -9.63
CA GLN A 56 9.50 8.44 -10.73
C GLN A 56 9.40 9.59 -11.71
N GLU A 57 10.50 10.13 -12.20
CA GLU A 57 10.49 11.39 -12.96
C GLU A 57 10.14 11.23 -14.45
N ARG A 58 10.24 10.03 -15.04
CA ARG A 58 10.08 9.82 -16.49
C ARG A 58 9.46 8.47 -16.84
N PRO A 59 8.14 8.41 -17.15
CA PRO A 59 7.14 9.45 -16.93
C PRO A 59 6.91 9.73 -15.43
N ALA A 60 6.42 10.92 -15.11
CA ALA A 60 6.02 11.30 -13.75
C ALA A 60 4.95 10.33 -13.22
N THR A 61 5.34 9.39 -12.35
CA THR A 61 4.41 8.40 -11.77
C THR A 61 4.59 8.30 -10.27
N LEU A 62 3.48 8.36 -9.53
CA LEU A 62 3.47 8.14 -8.09
C LEU A 62 3.33 6.64 -7.81
N ARG A 63 4.40 6.04 -7.31
CA ARG A 63 4.39 4.68 -6.79
C ARG A 63 4.19 4.67 -5.28
N VAL A 64 3.28 3.82 -4.81
CA VAL A 64 3.08 3.55 -3.39
C VAL A 64 3.37 2.08 -3.11
N LEU A 65 4.19 1.83 -2.08
CA LEU A 65 4.59 0.50 -1.65
C LEU A 65 4.19 0.30 -0.18
N LEU A 66 3.26 -0.62 0.06
CA LEU A 66 2.96 -1.14 1.39
C LEU A 66 3.80 -2.39 1.63
N ARG A 67 4.50 -2.45 2.77
CA ARG A 67 5.29 -3.61 3.20
C ARG A 67 5.07 -3.93 4.66
N TRP A 68 4.99 -5.21 4.97
CA TRP A 68 4.92 -5.72 6.33
C TRP A 68 5.79 -6.98 6.45
N PRO A 69 6.20 -7.39 7.67
CA PRO A 69 7.17 -8.46 7.84
C PRO A 69 6.58 -9.85 8.11
N ASP A 70 5.27 -9.96 8.37
CA ASP A 70 4.60 -11.23 8.67
C ASP A 70 3.83 -11.80 7.46
N ASN A 71 3.19 -12.95 7.65
CA ASN A 71 2.47 -13.70 6.61
C ASN A 71 1.02 -13.24 6.42
N ARG A 72 0.61 -12.09 6.98
CA ARG A 72 -0.76 -11.61 6.76
C ARG A 72 -0.96 -11.27 5.29
N ALA A 73 -2.18 -11.48 4.83
CA ALA A 73 -2.62 -11.17 3.48
C ALA A 73 -3.81 -10.21 3.56
N PRO A 74 -4.00 -9.33 2.55
CA PRO A 74 -5.24 -8.58 2.44
C PRO A 74 -6.41 -9.56 2.24
N SER A 75 -7.58 -9.24 2.78
CA SER A 75 -8.78 -10.00 2.50
C SER A 75 -9.11 -9.94 0.99
N PRO A 76 -9.67 -11.00 0.39
CA PRO A 76 -9.99 -11.02 -1.04
C PRO A 76 -10.92 -9.87 -1.47
N SER A 77 -11.85 -9.48 -0.61
CA SER A 77 -12.78 -8.37 -0.84
C SER A 77 -12.07 -7.01 -0.83
N SER A 78 -11.16 -6.78 0.13
CA SER A 78 -10.34 -5.57 0.22
C SER A 78 -9.45 -5.42 -1.02
N LEU A 79 -8.73 -6.48 -1.38
CA LEU A 79 -7.87 -6.49 -2.57
C LEU A 79 -8.69 -6.24 -3.85
N ALA A 80 -9.83 -6.90 -4.02
CA ALA A 80 -10.69 -6.70 -5.19
C ALA A 80 -11.27 -5.27 -5.26
N ALA A 81 -11.67 -4.70 -4.13
CA ALA A 81 -12.17 -3.32 -4.07
C ALA A 81 -11.08 -2.31 -4.48
N VAL A 82 -9.85 -2.51 -4.00
CA VAL A 82 -8.69 -1.66 -4.32
C VAL A 82 -8.30 -1.80 -5.79
N THR A 83 -8.19 -3.01 -6.32
CA THR A 83 -7.86 -3.24 -7.73
C THR A 83 -8.91 -2.64 -8.67
N ARG A 84 -10.19 -2.61 -8.27
CA ARG A 84 -11.24 -1.91 -9.03
C ARG A 84 -11.06 -0.39 -9.02
N LEU A 85 -10.54 0.19 -7.94
CA LEU A 85 -10.26 1.62 -7.83
C LEU A 85 -8.97 2.02 -8.55
N LEU A 86 -7.94 1.19 -8.46
CA LEU A 86 -6.59 1.39 -8.96
C LEU A 86 -6.12 0.09 -9.65
N PRO A 87 -6.43 -0.10 -10.95
CA PRO A 87 -6.15 -1.34 -11.69
C PRO A 87 -4.68 -1.75 -11.70
N GLN A 88 -3.77 -0.80 -11.51
CA GLN A 88 -2.33 -1.01 -11.39
C GLN A 88 -1.87 -1.60 -10.05
N THR A 89 -2.78 -2.03 -9.18
CA THR A 89 -2.45 -2.65 -7.89
C THR A 89 -1.85 -4.05 -8.10
N ARG A 90 -0.67 -4.29 -7.54
CA ARG A 90 0.01 -5.58 -7.54
C ARG A 90 0.22 -6.05 -6.10
N TYR A 91 -0.26 -7.24 -5.78
CA TYR A 91 -0.02 -7.89 -4.49
C TYR A 91 0.97 -9.04 -4.67
N GLU A 92 1.99 -9.06 -3.83
CA GLU A 92 2.93 -10.18 -3.71
C GLU A 92 2.87 -10.70 -2.26
N PRO A 93 2.46 -11.97 -2.06
CA PRO A 93 2.42 -12.57 -0.74
C PRO A 93 3.82 -12.75 -0.17
N ALA A 94 3.90 -12.90 1.16
CA ALA A 94 5.13 -13.37 1.79
C ALA A 94 5.53 -14.71 1.15
N PRO A 95 6.82 -14.92 0.81
CA PRO A 95 7.27 -16.22 0.32
C PRO A 95 6.93 -17.29 1.36
N SER A 96 6.31 -18.39 0.91
CA SER A 96 6.03 -19.52 1.79
C SER A 96 7.34 -20.07 2.34
N ALA A 97 7.34 -20.52 3.59
CA ALA A 97 8.51 -21.08 4.29
C ALA A 97 9.16 -22.30 3.60
N LEU A 98 8.61 -22.76 2.47
CA LEU A 98 9.14 -23.83 1.62
C LEU A 98 10.16 -23.33 0.58
N GLU A 99 10.32 -22.01 0.36
CA GLU A 99 11.36 -21.48 -0.53
C GLU A 99 12.64 -21.14 0.25
N PRO A 100 13.83 -21.54 -0.25
CA PRO A 100 15.09 -21.28 0.45
C PRO A 100 15.28 -19.78 0.66
N ALA A 101 15.45 -19.41 1.93
CA ALA A 101 15.49 -18.05 2.44
C ALA A 101 16.49 -17.16 1.68
N SER A 102 15.97 -16.31 0.80
CA SER A 102 16.68 -15.11 0.36
C SER A 102 16.63 -14.09 1.50
N THR A 103 17.73 -13.40 1.76
CA THR A 103 17.97 -12.44 2.86
C THR A 103 17.05 -11.19 2.86
N ALA A 104 15.94 -11.23 2.15
CA ALA A 104 14.95 -10.18 2.04
C ALA A 104 13.85 -10.33 3.10
N ILE A 105 13.43 -9.20 3.67
CA ILE A 105 12.33 -9.07 4.64
C ILE A 105 11.14 -9.94 4.18
N THR A 106 10.90 -11.01 4.93
CA THR A 106 10.07 -12.18 4.59
C THR A 106 8.57 -11.92 4.84
N GLY A 107 8.05 -10.83 4.31
CA GLY A 107 6.63 -10.50 4.48
C GLY A 107 5.99 -9.97 3.20
N GLY A 108 4.68 -9.74 3.25
CA GLY A 108 3.91 -9.35 2.07
C GLY A 108 4.18 -7.91 1.60
N ARG A 109 3.90 -7.66 0.32
CA ARG A 109 3.94 -6.32 -0.25
C ARG A 109 2.80 -6.04 -1.22
N ILE A 110 2.32 -4.80 -1.23
CA ILE A 110 1.40 -4.28 -2.25
C ILE A 110 2.02 -3.06 -2.89
N GLU A 111 2.09 -3.06 -4.21
CA GLU A 111 2.54 -1.93 -5.02
C GLU A 111 1.36 -1.34 -5.80
N ILE A 112 1.30 -0.01 -5.89
CA ILE A 112 0.35 0.74 -6.70
C ILE A 112 1.18 1.73 -7.52
N ALA A 113 1.22 1.62 -8.86
CA ALA A 113 2.04 2.47 -9.74
C ALA A 113 1.33 2.81 -11.06
#